data_AF-A0AAC9SRQ0-F1
#
_entry.id   AF-A0AAC9SRQ0-F1
#
_cell.length_a   1.000
_cell.length_b   1.000
_cell.length_c   1.000
_cell.angle_alpha   90.00
_cell.angle_beta   90.00
_cell.angle_gamma   90.00
#
_symmetry.space_group_name_H-M   'P 1'
#
loop_
_entity.id
_entity.type
_entity.pdbx_description
1 polymer ?
#
loop_
_entity_poly.entity_id
_entity_poly.type
_entity_poly.pdbx_seq_one_letter_code
_entity_poly.pdbx_strand_id
1 'polypeptide(L)' 'MPTVLRVGGYRFFFYSMEGNEPSHIHVESGENVAKYWLEPVSLAMNDGFRSHELTKLRMLVIEHKNTFREAWDAHFGS' A
#
# COMPACT_ATOMS: atom_id res chain seq x y z
N MET A 1 -2.79 -9.67 9.65
CA MET A 1 -2.76 -8.73 8.51
C MET A 1 -3.91 -7.73 8.66
N PRO A 2 -3.69 -6.58 9.29
CA PRO A 2 -4.68 -5.52 9.31
C PRO A 2 -4.88 -4.99 7.88
N THR A 3 -6.13 -4.99 7.41
CA THR A 3 -6.48 -4.29 6.17
C THR A 3 -6.74 -2.84 6.55
N VAL A 4 -6.01 -1.91 5.95
CA VAL A 4 -6.11 -0.49 6.29
C VAL A 4 -7.28 0.16 5.56
N LEU A 5 -7.43 -0.17 4.28
CA LEU A 5 -8.47 0.41 3.43
C LEU A 5 -8.90 -0.58 2.35
N ARG A 6 -10.15 -0.49 1.92
CA ARG A 6 -10.66 -1.13 0.71
C ARG A 6 -11.33 -0.09 -0.16
N VAL A 7 -10.91 0.01 -1.41
CA VAL A 7 -11.49 0.94 -2.40
C VAL A 7 -11.89 0.14 -3.63
N GLY A 8 -13.20 -0.06 -3.82
CA GLY A 8 -13.71 -0.92 -4.88
C GLY A 8 -13.18 -2.35 -4.75
N GLY A 9 -12.49 -2.84 -5.80
CA GLY A 9 -11.84 -4.16 -5.82
C GLY A 9 -10.43 -4.20 -5.24
N TYR A 10 -9.88 -3.06 -4.82
CA TYR A 10 -8.51 -2.98 -4.30
C TYR A 10 -8.48 -3.03 -2.78
N ARG A 11 -7.61 -3.87 -2.24
CA ARG A 11 -7.37 -4.03 -0.80
C ARG A 11 -5.99 -3.51 -0.44
N PHE A 12 -5.92 -2.57 0.49
CA PHE A 12 -4.69 -1.99 1.01
C PHE A 12 -4.35 -2.57 2.38
N PHE A 13 -3.15 -3.11 2.55
CA PHE A 13 -2.70 -3.76 3.78
C PHE A 13 -1.18 -3.69 3.93
N PHE A 14 -0.69 -4.00 5.13
CA PHE A 14 0.73 -4.21 5.40
C PHE A 14 0.91 -5.41 6.32
N TYR A 15 2.08 -6.03 6.32
CA TYR A 15 2.37 -7.14 7.21
C TYR A 15 2.97 -6.63 8.52
N SER A 16 2.45 -7.11 9.65
CA SER A 16 2.93 -6.74 11.00
C SER A 16 4.39 -7.10 11.29
N MET A 17 5.05 -7.87 10.42
CA MET A 17 6.45 -8.27 10.56
C MET A 17 7.41 -7.41 9.72
N GLU A 18 6.92 -6.45 8.93
CA GLU A 18 7.71 -5.60 8.05
C GLU A 18 8.21 -4.28 8.70
N GLY A 19 8.19 -4.18 10.04
CA GLY A 19 8.50 -2.93 10.76
C GLY A 19 9.93 -2.41 10.65
N ASN A 20 10.83 -3.20 10.05
CA ASN A 20 12.23 -2.80 9.80
C ASN A 20 12.42 -2.14 8.42
N GLU A 21 11.38 -2.13 7.57
CA GLU A 21 11.38 -1.44 6.28
C GLU A 21 10.78 -0.03 6.40
N PRO A 22 11.09 0.89 5.47
CA PRO A 22 10.39 2.16 5.38
C PRO A 22 8.87 1.98 5.24
N SER A 23 8.09 3.00 5.63
CA SER A 23 6.64 2.97 5.55
C SER A 23 6.14 2.65 4.14
N HIS A 24 5.36 1.59 3.99
CA HIS A 24 4.84 1.12 2.71
C HIS A 24 3.47 0.47 2.84
N ILE A 25 2.82 0.26 1.70
CA ILE A 25 1.52 -0.38 1.61
C ILE A 25 1.50 -1.38 0.45
N HIS A 26 0.90 -2.56 0.71
CA HIS A 26 0.58 -3.56 -0.28
C HIS A 26 -0.84 -3.33 -0.79
N VAL A 27 -1.05 -3.56 -2.08
CA VAL A 27 -2.32 -3.42 -2.79
C VAL A 27 -2.62 -4.74 -3.49
N GLU A 28 -3.71 -5.38 -3.13
CA GLU A 28 -4.18 -6.65 -3.70
C GLU A 28 -5.48 -6.42 -4.48
N SER A 29 -5.59 -7.05 -5.66
CA SER A 29 -6.84 -7.11 -6.44
C SER A 29 -6.89 -8.42 -7.23
N GLY A 30 -7.76 -9.34 -6.79
CA GLY A 30 -7.83 -10.68 -7.37
C GLY A 30 -6.53 -11.44 -7.13
N GLU A 31 -5.86 -11.84 -8.21
CA GLU A 31 -4.56 -12.52 -8.18
C GLU A 31 -3.37 -11.55 -8.26
N ASN A 32 -3.62 -10.25 -8.43
CA ASN A 32 -2.57 -9.24 -8.62
C ASN A 32 -2.20 -8.57 -7.31
N VAL A 33 -0.90 -8.30 -7.11
CA VAL A 33 -0.36 -7.63 -5.92
C VAL A 33 0.67 -6.56 -6.32
N ALA A 34 0.63 -5.41 -5.67
CA ALA A 34 1.63 -4.35 -5.82
C ALA A 34 2.06 -3.82 -4.46
N LYS A 35 3.32 -3.39 -4.32
CA LYS A 35 3.87 -2.75 -3.13
C LYS A 35 4.26 -1.32 -3.48
N TYR A 36 3.87 -0.36 -2.65
CA TYR A 36 4.20 1.05 -2.79
C TYR A 36 4.85 1.60 -1.53
N TRP A 37 5.97 2.29 -1.67
CA TRP A 37 6.52 3.13 -0.60
C TRP A 37 5.60 4.33 -0.36
N LEU A 38 5.54 4.85 0.87
CA LEU A 38 4.78 6.06 1.20
C LEU A 38 5.65 7.32 1.20
N GLU A 39 6.97 7.19 1.34
CA GLU A 39 7.92 8.30 1.45
C GLU A 39 9.19 8.04 0.62
N PRO A 40 9.29 8.54 -0.62
CA PRO A 40 8.22 9.12 -1.46
C PRO A 40 7.29 8.05 -2.06
N VAL A 41 6.08 8.46 -2.48
CA VAL A 41 5.12 7.52 -3.09
C VAL A 41 5.63 6.99 -4.44
N SER A 42 6.12 5.75 -4.40
CA SER A 42 6.80 5.09 -5.51
C SER A 42 6.50 3.59 -5.51
N LEU A 43 6.48 3.00 -6.71
CA LEU A 43 6.25 1.58 -6.89
C LEU A 43 7.49 0.81 -6.46
N ALA A 44 7.34 -0.09 -5.50
CA ALA A 44 8.39 -0.97 -5.01
C ALA A 44 8.36 -2.33 -5.72
N MET A 45 7.15 -2.86 -5.92
CA MET A 45 6.92 -4.16 -6.55
C MET A 45 5.60 -4.15 -7.32
N ASN A 46 5.57 -4.84 -8.45
CA ASN A 46 4.36 -5.10 -9.22
C ASN A 46 4.34 -6.57 -9.63
N ASP A 47 3.26 -7.26 -9.28
CA ASP A 47 2.96 -8.62 -9.68
C ASP A 47 1.55 -8.67 -10.27
N GLY A 48 1.48 -8.70 -11.61
CA GLY A 48 0.22 -8.85 -12.35
C GLY A 48 -0.51 -7.57 -12.76
N PHE A 49 -0.21 -6.38 -12.20
CA PHE A 49 -0.87 -5.14 -12.64
C PHE A 49 -0.28 -4.58 -13.93
N ARG A 50 -1.16 -4.01 -14.77
CA ARG A 50 -0.78 -3.28 -15.99
C ARG A 50 -0.40 -1.83 -15.67
N SER A 51 0.37 -1.19 -16.56
CA SER A 51 0.87 0.19 -16.35
C SER A 51 -0.23 1.21 -16.04
N HIS A 52 -1.39 1.12 -16.71
CA HIS A 52 -2.51 2.04 -16.45
C HIS A 52 -3.18 1.81 -15.08
N GLU A 53 -3.20 0.56 -14.61
CA GLU A 53 -3.69 0.22 -13.27
C GLU A 53 -2.73 0.74 -12.22
N LEU A 54 -1.41 0.57 -12.42
CA LEU A 54 -0.39 1.11 -11.53
C LEU A 54 -0.48 2.63 -11.40
N THR A 55 -0.82 3.35 -12.48
CA THR A 55 -1.07 4.79 -12.40
C THR A 55 -2.27 5.09 -11.50
N LYS A 56 -3.37 4.35 -11.64
CA LYS A 56 -4.56 4.51 -10.80
C LYS A 56 -4.27 4.16 -9.34
N LEU A 57 -3.58 3.06 -9.09
CA LEU A 57 -3.17 2.63 -7.76
C LEU A 57 -2.28 3.68 -7.10
N ARG A 58 -1.30 4.22 -7.84
CA ARG A 58 -0.45 5.30 -7.33
C ARG A 58 -1.28 6.52 -6.91
N MET A 59 -2.28 6.92 -7.68
CA MET A 59 -3.16 8.03 -7.32
C MET A 59 -3.93 7.75 -6.03
N LEU A 60 -4.49 6.53 -5.88
CA LEU A 60 -5.18 6.12 -4.65
C LEU A 60 -4.22 6.09 -3.44
N VAL A 61 -2.98 5.64 -3.64
CA VAL A 61 -1.95 5.64 -2.58
C VAL A 61 -1.60 7.06 -2.16
N ILE A 62 -1.51 8.00 -3.09
CA ILE A 62 -1.26 9.41 -2.79
C ILE A 62 -2.45 10.03 -2.05
N GLU A 63 -3.67 9.78 -2.52
CA GLU A 63 -4.90 10.30 -1.93
C GLU A 63 -5.06 9.86 -0.47
N HIS A 64 -4.78 8.60 -0.18
CA HIS A 64 -4.91 8.02 1.15
C HIS A 64 -3.57 7.90 1.91
N LYS A 65 -2.51 8.59 1.45
CA LYS A 65 -1.16 8.50 2.02
C LYS A 65 -1.16 8.74 3.54
N ASN A 66 -1.88 9.77 3.98
CA ASN A 66 -1.93 10.14 5.40
C ASN A 66 -2.55 9.02 6.24
N THR A 67 -3.65 8.42 5.78
CA THR A 67 -4.31 7.30 6.46
C THR A 67 -3.39 6.07 6.54
N PHE A 68 -2.65 5.76 5.46
CA PHE A 68 -1.69 4.66 5.48
C PHE A 68 -0.52 4.92 6.42
N ARG A 69 -0.03 6.16 6.46
CA ARG A 69 1.02 6.58 7.39
C ARG A 69 0.56 6.50 8.84
N GLU A 70 -0.61 7.05 9.16
CA GLU A 70 -1.18 6.98 10.51
C GLU A 70 -1.36 5.54 10.97
N ALA A 71 -1.85 4.65 10.10
CA ALA A 71 -1.99 3.23 10.41
C ALA A 71 -0.63 2.53 10.60
N TRP A 72 0.38 2.92 9.80
CA TRP A 72 1.74 2.41 9.94
C TRP A 72 2.38 2.86 11.26
N ASP A 73 2.33 4.17 11.55
CA ASP A 73 2.87 4.77 12.77
C ASP A 73 2.16 4.24 14.02
N ALA A 74 0.84 4.03 13.96
CA ALA A 74 0.09 3.41 15.05
C ALA A 74 0.46 1.94 15.30
N HIS A 75 0.98 1.23 14.30
CA HIS A 75 1.34 -0.18 14.41
C HIS A 75 2.81 -0.40 14.77
N PHE A 76 3.72 0.41 14.23
CA PHE A 76 5.17 0.26 14.37
C PHE A 76 5.84 1.37 15.19
N GLY A 77 5.16 2.47 15.48
CA GLY A 77 5.71 3.63 16.19
C GLY A 77 5.76 3.49 17.71
N SER A 78 5.89 2.27 18.25
CA SER A 78 5.99 2.02 19.69
C SER A 78 7.35 1.49 20.12
#